data_AF-A0A9E3DJA8-F1
#
_entry.id   AF-A0A9E3DJA8-F1
#
_cell.length_a   1.000
_cell.length_b   1.000
_cell.length_c   1.000
_cell.angle_alpha   90.00
_cell.angle_beta   90.00
_cell.angle_gamma   90.00
#
_symmetry.space_group_name_H-M   'P 1'
#
loop_
_entity.id
_entity.type
_entity.pdbx_description
1 polymer ?
#
loop_
_entity_poly.entity_id
_entity_poly.type
_entity_poly.pdbx_seq_one_letter_code
_entity_poly.pdbx_strand_id
1 'polypeptide(L)'
;MSPAGILYFSERTPDTLYGAFTRVRKVTPQGKLVTVAGGRGPGYTASRIPATEALAGLITGLAFDQAGNLYFSDLYAHSISRVDSSGIVTIVAGRPRFAGDGGPAMNAVISFATGIASDTNGNICFGDAFNRRIRRVDAAMNITTFAGDGVFGDYGDGLPAESAALGWPNQMLALADGSLLVADYGTNRVRKIDAAGIITTIAGTGELGGAGDGGRAVDAQLSNPFGLALDGSGNLYVSETTGNRVRKIDAHGMITTIAGTGVAGYTGDGGAAVAAALNGPRSLALDAGNLYVADFANYRIRRIASDGTISTFAGNGKPGNNGDGQAATAAAINAPLGLLFDPDGNLLFTSNSNAGQLARGGVVRRIRPDGTIDTIAGTGNPGVGGDGGFATDATLNFPDSLAIDTAGRILVTDRYNMRVRALLPVQ
;
A
#
# COMPACT_ATOMS: atom_id res chain seq x y z
N MET A 1 -6.01 27.98 31.70
CA MET A 1 -5.13 27.48 32.78
C MET A 1 -5.40 26.00 32.97
N SER A 2 -4.39 25.20 33.32
CA SER A 2 -4.58 23.78 33.65
C SER A 2 -5.33 23.61 34.98
N PRO A 3 -5.84 22.40 35.32
CA PRO A 3 -6.41 22.11 36.63
C PRO A 3 -5.48 22.45 37.82
N ALA A 4 -4.16 22.38 37.62
CA ALA A 4 -3.14 22.74 38.61
C ALA A 4 -2.79 24.24 38.65
N GLY A 5 -3.57 25.11 38.00
CA GLY A 5 -3.32 26.57 37.98
C GLY A 5 -2.13 27.03 37.13
N ILE A 6 -1.49 26.13 36.37
CA ILE A 6 -0.37 26.46 35.48
C ILE A 6 -0.90 27.16 34.20
N LEU A 7 -0.22 28.22 33.78
CA LEU A 7 -0.51 28.94 32.55
C LEU A 7 0.10 28.23 31.34
N TYR A 8 -0.76 27.97 30.34
CA TYR A 8 -0.38 27.48 29.03
C TYR A 8 -0.90 28.44 27.97
N PHE A 9 -0.12 28.65 26.91
CA PHE A 9 -0.49 29.50 25.79
C PHE A 9 0.15 29.00 24.49
N SER A 10 -0.44 29.36 23.35
CA SER A 10 0.16 29.17 22.05
C SER A 10 1.10 30.35 21.73
N GLU A 11 2.33 30.04 21.37
CA GLU A 11 3.34 31.01 20.93
C GLU A 11 3.54 30.85 19.42
N ARG A 12 3.16 31.86 18.64
CA ARG A 12 3.42 31.92 17.21
C ARG A 12 4.85 32.40 16.99
N THR A 13 5.65 31.64 16.24
CA THR A 13 7.00 32.08 15.88
C THR A 13 6.93 33.19 14.82
N PRO A 14 7.92 34.09 14.77
CA PRO A 14 8.04 35.06 13.68
C PRO A 14 8.05 34.35 12.32
N ASP A 15 7.50 35.00 11.28
CA ASP A 15 7.58 34.48 9.91
C ASP A 15 9.05 34.30 9.51
N THR A 16 9.43 33.06 9.23
CA THR A 16 10.74 32.70 8.69
C THR A 16 10.61 32.31 7.22
N LEU A 17 11.73 32.05 6.53
CA LEU A 17 11.77 31.47 5.17
C LEU A 17 10.89 30.21 5.00
N TYR A 18 10.50 29.54 6.08
CA TYR A 18 9.69 28.33 6.10
C TYR A 18 8.21 28.54 6.48
N GLY A 19 7.76 29.78 6.73
CA GLY A 19 6.41 30.14 7.17
C GLY A 19 6.22 30.15 8.69
N ALA A 20 5.18 30.82 9.19
CA ALA A 20 4.82 30.82 10.62
C ALA A 20 4.35 29.45 11.11
N PHE A 21 4.84 29.04 12.28
CA PHE A 21 4.39 27.86 13.00
C PHE A 21 4.19 28.17 14.48
N THR A 22 3.57 27.27 15.22
CA THR A 22 3.16 27.52 16.61
C THR A 22 3.75 26.50 17.57
N ARG A 23 3.96 26.91 18.83
CA ARG A 23 4.36 26.04 19.93
C ARG A 23 3.37 26.19 21.07
N VAL A 24 3.06 25.10 21.78
CA VAL A 24 2.43 25.22 23.09
C VAL A 24 3.50 25.44 24.14
N ARG A 25 3.33 26.47 24.95
CA ARG A 25 4.25 26.86 26.01
C ARG A 25 3.57 26.74 27.36
N LYS A 26 4.33 26.35 28.37
CA LYS A 26 3.94 26.47 29.78
C LYS A 26 4.87 27.43 30.51
N VAL A 27 4.30 28.16 31.47
CA VAL A 27 5.07 28.96 32.44
C VAL A 27 5.33 28.08 33.67
N THR A 28 6.59 27.84 34.01
CA THR A 28 6.93 27.10 35.25
C THR A 28 6.61 27.96 36.49
N PRO A 29 6.51 27.36 37.69
CA PRO A 29 6.34 28.12 38.94
C PRO A 29 7.43 29.18 39.17
N GLN A 30 8.61 29.00 38.58
CA GLN A 30 9.74 29.94 38.61
C GLN A 30 9.72 30.97 37.47
N GLY A 31 8.62 31.06 36.72
CA GLY A 31 8.43 32.02 35.62
C GLY A 31 9.16 31.68 34.31
N LYS A 32 9.70 30.46 34.15
CA LYS A 32 10.40 30.06 32.90
C LYS A 32 9.42 29.56 31.86
N LEU A 33 9.68 29.85 30.59
CA LEU A 33 8.92 29.29 29.46
C LEU A 33 9.50 27.95 29.01
N VAL A 34 8.65 26.93 28.89
CA VAL A 34 9.02 25.58 28.42
C VAL A 34 8.11 25.16 27.27
N THR A 35 8.67 24.59 26.21
CA THR A 35 7.88 23.99 25.13
C THR A 35 7.25 22.69 25.62
N VAL A 36 5.94 22.58 25.43
CA VAL A 36 5.14 21.41 25.81
C VAL A 36 4.82 20.59 24.57
N ALA A 37 4.50 21.26 23.46
CA ALA A 37 4.23 20.62 22.19
C ALA A 37 4.59 21.54 21.02
N GLY A 38 4.91 20.95 19.88
CA GLY A 38 5.13 21.69 18.64
C GLY A 38 6.53 22.31 18.53
N GLY A 39 6.86 22.85 17.35
CA GLY A 39 7.99 23.76 17.18
C GLY A 39 9.12 23.33 16.28
N ARG A 40 9.01 22.16 15.62
CA ARG A 40 9.96 21.71 14.60
C ARG A 40 9.70 22.27 13.18
N GLY A 41 8.69 23.12 13.01
CA GLY A 41 8.33 23.76 11.75
C GLY A 41 6.83 23.64 11.44
N PRO A 42 6.34 24.28 10.36
CA PRO A 42 4.98 24.06 9.88
C PRO A 42 4.86 22.67 9.27
N GLY A 43 3.74 22.00 9.51
CA GLY A 43 3.50 20.65 9.00
C GLY A 43 2.45 19.92 9.82
N TYR A 44 2.29 18.63 9.53
CA TYR A 44 1.31 17.78 10.21
C TYR A 44 1.98 17.03 11.36
N THR A 45 1.42 17.12 12.57
CA THR A 45 1.90 16.36 13.75
C THR A 45 1.61 14.87 13.55
N ALA A 46 2.61 13.99 13.46
CA ALA A 46 2.37 12.55 13.57
C ALA A 46 1.75 12.20 14.94
N SER A 47 0.87 11.20 15.00
CA SER A 47 0.26 10.77 16.26
C SER A 47 1.20 9.85 17.04
N ARG A 48 1.08 9.82 18.37
CA ARG A 48 1.84 8.97 19.32
C ARG A 48 3.36 9.22 19.36
N ILE A 49 3.81 10.45 19.15
CA ILE A 49 5.24 10.84 19.22
C ILE A 49 5.50 11.73 20.46
N PRO A 50 6.77 11.94 20.87
CA PRO A 50 7.09 12.97 21.85
C PRO A 50 6.55 14.34 21.42
N ALA A 51 5.78 15.01 22.28
CA ALA A 51 5.06 16.23 21.93
C ALA A 51 6.00 17.37 21.49
N THR A 52 7.23 17.40 22.00
CA THR A 52 8.28 18.35 21.60
C THR A 52 8.81 18.12 20.18
N GLU A 53 8.51 16.97 19.57
CA GLU A 53 8.87 16.65 18.18
C GLU A 53 7.75 16.91 17.19
N ALA A 54 6.55 17.24 17.68
CA ALA A 54 5.41 17.55 16.85
C ALA A 54 5.68 18.74 15.89
N LEU A 55 5.27 18.57 14.64
CA LEU A 55 5.08 19.69 13.71
C LEU A 55 3.73 20.32 13.99
N ALA A 56 3.69 21.56 14.46
CA ALA A 56 2.45 22.24 14.80
C ALA A 56 2.29 23.50 13.95
N GLY A 57 1.24 23.52 13.14
CA GLY A 57 0.93 24.60 12.22
C GLY A 57 0.42 25.82 12.97
N LEU A 58 -0.91 25.93 13.09
CA LEU A 58 -1.55 27.06 13.79
C LEU A 58 -2.42 26.57 14.93
N ILE A 59 -1.92 26.71 16.16
CA ILE A 59 -2.66 26.30 17.35
C ILE A 59 -3.64 27.40 17.75
N THR A 60 -4.93 27.11 17.65
CA THR A 60 -6.01 28.08 17.84
C THR A 60 -6.79 27.89 19.15
N GLY A 61 -6.69 26.73 19.77
CA GLY A 61 -7.43 26.38 20.98
C GLY A 61 -6.63 25.45 21.85
N LEU A 62 -6.73 25.65 23.17
CA LEU A 62 -6.14 24.81 24.20
C LEU A 62 -7.24 24.42 25.21
N ALA A 63 -7.28 23.17 25.61
CA ALA A 63 -8.18 22.66 26.65
C ALA A 63 -7.46 21.63 27.53
N PHE A 64 -8.06 21.30 28.67
CA PHE A 64 -7.56 20.24 29.55
C PHE A 64 -8.71 19.33 29.95
N ASP A 65 -8.43 18.04 30.08
CA ASP A 65 -9.36 17.12 30.75
C ASP A 65 -9.13 17.12 32.28
N GLN A 66 -9.97 16.35 33.00
CA GLN A 66 -9.88 16.21 34.46
C GLN A 66 -8.59 15.50 34.92
N ALA A 67 -7.97 14.70 34.05
CA ALA A 67 -6.70 14.02 34.33
C ALA A 67 -5.48 14.93 34.10
N GLY A 68 -5.68 16.14 33.57
CA GLY A 68 -4.62 17.11 33.30
C GLY A 68 -3.96 16.93 31.93
N ASN A 69 -4.50 16.10 31.04
CA ASN A 69 -4.00 16.00 29.68
C ASN A 69 -4.34 17.28 28.91
N LEU A 70 -3.38 17.78 28.15
CA LEU A 70 -3.53 19.00 27.34
C LEU A 70 -4.12 18.63 25.98
N TYR A 71 -5.17 19.29 25.55
CA TYR A 71 -5.73 19.20 24.22
C TYR A 71 -5.42 20.50 23.47
N PHE A 72 -5.02 20.41 22.21
CA PHE A 72 -4.83 21.58 21.36
C PHE A 72 -5.42 21.37 19.97
N SER A 73 -6.11 22.37 19.44
CA SER A 73 -6.60 22.37 18.05
C SER A 73 -5.56 23.01 17.13
N ASP A 74 -5.23 22.33 16.04
CA ASP A 74 -4.37 22.82 14.98
C ASP A 74 -5.22 23.10 13.73
N LEU A 75 -5.31 24.37 13.35
CA LEU A 75 -6.11 24.83 12.22
C LEU A 75 -5.55 24.34 10.87
N TYR A 76 -4.22 24.27 10.73
CA TYR A 76 -3.60 23.84 9.48
C TYR A 76 -3.57 22.32 9.36
N ALA A 77 -3.38 21.61 10.48
CA ALA A 77 -3.53 20.15 10.48
C ALA A 77 -5.00 19.70 10.53
N HIS A 78 -5.94 20.64 10.70
CA HIS A 78 -7.37 20.40 10.92
C HIS A 78 -7.65 19.28 11.92
N SER A 79 -6.94 19.33 13.06
CA SER A 79 -6.94 18.26 14.04
C SER A 79 -7.00 18.81 15.46
N ILE A 80 -7.35 17.95 16.40
CA ILE A 80 -7.27 18.12 17.84
C ILE A 80 -6.30 17.05 18.33
N SER A 81 -5.26 17.48 19.01
CA SER A 81 -4.23 16.62 19.57
C SER A 81 -4.28 16.66 21.09
N ARG A 82 -4.08 15.52 21.74
CA ARG A 82 -3.93 15.34 23.19
C ARG A 82 -2.47 15.09 23.52
N VAL A 83 -1.88 15.87 24.41
CA VAL A 83 -0.61 15.59 25.08
C VAL A 83 -0.92 14.99 26.44
N ASP A 84 -0.48 13.75 26.66
CA ASP A 84 -0.67 13.08 27.95
C ASP A 84 0.41 13.46 28.97
N SER A 85 0.27 12.94 30.20
CA SER A 85 1.20 13.19 31.30
C SER A 85 2.63 12.69 31.07
N SER A 86 2.83 11.77 30.12
CA SER A 86 4.16 11.30 29.71
C SER A 86 4.82 12.18 28.65
N GLY A 87 4.10 13.20 28.16
CA GLY A 87 4.58 14.10 27.13
C GLY A 87 4.44 13.54 25.72
N ILE A 88 3.58 12.55 25.50
CA ILE A 88 3.27 12.00 24.18
C ILE A 88 2.06 12.71 23.60
N VAL A 89 2.17 13.17 22.35
CA VAL A 89 1.05 13.75 21.60
C VAL A 89 0.30 12.68 20.81
N THR A 90 -1.03 12.67 20.87
CA THR A 90 -1.92 11.77 20.13
C THR A 90 -3.00 12.59 19.45
N ILE A 91 -3.26 12.38 18.17
CA ILE A 91 -4.39 13.03 17.49
C ILE A 91 -5.69 12.33 17.93
N VAL A 92 -6.63 13.09 18.48
CA VAL A 92 -7.87 12.58 19.10
C VAL A 92 -9.14 12.96 18.34
N ALA A 93 -9.08 13.97 17.46
CA ALA A 93 -10.18 14.31 16.55
C ALA A 93 -9.65 15.12 15.36
N GLY A 94 -10.35 15.09 14.24
CA GLY A 94 -9.97 15.85 13.05
C GLY A 94 -8.74 15.32 12.30
N ARG A 95 -8.85 15.37 10.97
CA ARG A 95 -7.85 15.33 9.88
C ARG A 95 -8.67 15.01 8.62
N PRO A 96 -9.02 15.99 7.76
CA PRO A 96 -10.25 15.97 6.96
C PRO A 96 -10.14 15.12 5.69
N ARG A 97 -9.07 14.34 5.54
CA ARG A 97 -8.88 13.46 4.39
C ARG A 97 -9.35 12.03 4.66
N PHE A 98 -9.62 11.70 5.92
CA PHE A 98 -10.03 10.37 6.31
C PHE A 98 -10.84 10.34 7.61
N ALA A 99 -11.96 9.63 7.59
CA ALA A 99 -12.85 9.41 8.73
C ALA A 99 -13.16 7.91 8.89
N GLY A 100 -13.72 7.53 10.04
CA GLY A 100 -14.26 6.20 10.29
C GLY A 100 -13.34 5.23 11.04
N ASP A 101 -12.15 5.64 11.47
CA ASP A 101 -11.30 4.79 12.31
C ASP A 101 -11.97 4.47 13.65
N GLY A 102 -11.83 3.20 14.09
CA GLY A 102 -12.42 2.68 15.32
C GLY A 102 -13.90 2.33 15.24
N GLY A 103 -14.52 2.46 14.06
CA GLY A 103 -15.92 2.13 13.81
C GLY A 103 -16.11 1.23 12.58
N PRO A 104 -17.36 1.01 12.16
CA PRO A 104 -17.68 0.14 11.04
C PRO A 104 -16.97 0.57 9.75
N ALA A 105 -16.36 -0.38 9.04
CA ALA A 105 -15.59 -0.15 7.81
C ALA A 105 -16.41 0.54 6.70
N MET A 106 -17.72 0.28 6.65
CA MET A 106 -18.64 0.90 5.69
C MET A 106 -18.82 2.41 5.88
N ASN A 107 -18.44 2.95 7.04
CA ASN A 107 -18.52 4.38 7.34
C ASN A 107 -17.19 5.11 7.07
N ALA A 108 -16.13 4.39 6.72
CA ALA A 108 -14.84 5.02 6.46
C ALA A 108 -14.75 5.62 5.06
N VAL A 109 -14.09 6.77 5.00
CA VAL A 109 -13.67 7.36 3.74
C VAL A 109 -12.34 6.73 3.35
N ILE A 110 -12.33 6.07 2.19
CA ILE A 110 -11.16 5.48 1.54
C ILE A 110 -10.89 6.29 0.27
N SER A 111 -9.62 6.46 -0.11
CA SER A 111 -9.23 7.15 -1.32
C SER A 111 -8.14 6.37 -2.05
N PHE A 112 -8.43 6.01 -3.30
CA PHE A 112 -7.50 5.30 -4.17
C PHE A 112 -7.07 3.96 -3.56
N ALA A 113 -8.05 3.05 -3.44
CA ALA A 113 -7.84 1.73 -2.84
C ALA A 113 -6.85 0.92 -3.69
N THR A 114 -5.67 0.65 -3.14
CA THR A 114 -4.61 -0.17 -3.74
C THR A 114 -4.38 -1.41 -2.89
N GLY A 115 -3.57 -2.35 -3.39
CA GLY A 115 -2.90 -3.42 -2.64
C GLY A 115 -3.63 -4.00 -1.44
N ILE A 116 -4.00 -5.28 -1.48
CA ILE A 116 -4.78 -5.92 -0.43
C ILE A 116 -4.12 -7.20 0.04
N ALA A 117 -4.22 -7.48 1.33
CA ALA A 117 -3.77 -8.73 1.96
C ALA A 117 -4.77 -9.15 3.04
N SER A 118 -5.02 -10.45 3.16
CA SER A 118 -5.72 -11.04 4.31
C SER A 118 -4.71 -11.74 5.19
N ASP A 119 -4.80 -11.54 6.50
CA ASP A 119 -4.06 -12.35 7.46
C ASP A 119 -4.85 -13.60 7.88
N THR A 120 -4.22 -14.49 8.65
CA THR A 120 -4.81 -15.73 9.14
C THR A 120 -5.85 -15.53 10.24
N ASN A 121 -5.93 -14.33 10.81
CA ASN A 121 -6.95 -13.97 11.80
C ASN A 121 -8.22 -13.41 11.14
N GLY A 122 -8.25 -13.35 9.81
CA GLY A 122 -9.36 -12.80 9.03
C GLY A 122 -9.34 -11.28 8.95
N ASN A 123 -8.25 -10.62 9.32
CA ASN A 123 -8.11 -9.18 9.10
C ASN A 123 -7.71 -8.91 7.66
N ILE A 124 -8.27 -7.85 7.09
CA ILE A 124 -7.98 -7.40 5.73
C ILE A 124 -7.20 -6.09 5.82
N CYS A 125 -5.97 -6.07 5.34
CA CYS A 125 -5.18 -4.86 5.17
C CYS A 125 -5.25 -4.39 3.72
N PHE A 126 -5.45 -3.10 3.51
CA PHE A 126 -5.42 -2.51 2.17
C PHE A 126 -4.83 -1.10 2.14
N GLY A 127 -4.37 -0.69 0.96
CA GLY A 127 -3.80 0.64 0.75
C GLY A 127 -4.89 1.68 0.57
N ASP A 128 -4.86 2.70 1.42
CA ASP A 128 -5.63 3.95 1.26
C ASP A 128 -4.64 5.00 0.75
N ALA A 129 -4.17 4.79 -0.48
CA ALA A 129 -2.89 5.29 -0.95
C ALA A 129 -2.85 6.82 -1.09
N PHE A 130 -3.97 7.47 -1.45
CA PHE A 130 -4.05 8.94 -1.49
C PHE A 130 -4.12 9.56 -0.10
N ASN A 131 -4.60 8.79 0.88
CA ASN A 131 -4.48 9.13 2.29
C ASN A 131 -3.17 8.65 2.92
N ARG A 132 -2.22 8.12 2.13
CA ARG A 132 -0.87 7.71 2.56
C ARG A 132 -0.90 6.74 3.74
N ARG A 133 -1.86 5.81 3.74
CA ARG A 133 -2.11 4.89 4.83
C ARG A 133 -2.34 3.47 4.36
N ILE A 134 -2.11 2.55 5.29
CA ILE A 134 -2.60 1.18 5.22
C ILE A 134 -3.73 1.10 6.24
N ARG A 135 -4.88 0.63 5.81
CA ARG A 135 -6.06 0.43 6.65
C ARG A 135 -6.19 -1.06 6.94
N ARG A 136 -6.64 -1.40 8.15
CA ARG A 136 -6.96 -2.76 8.54
C ARG A 136 -8.42 -2.85 8.95
N VAL A 137 -9.14 -3.78 8.35
CA VAL A 137 -10.50 -4.17 8.74
C VAL A 137 -10.41 -5.48 9.50
N ASP A 138 -10.97 -5.52 10.71
CA ASP A 138 -11.00 -6.74 11.52
C ASP A 138 -12.17 -7.66 11.15
N ALA A 139 -12.22 -8.85 11.75
CA ALA A 139 -13.30 -9.82 11.54
C ALA A 139 -14.69 -9.31 12.00
N ALA A 140 -14.73 -8.29 12.87
CA ALA A 140 -15.96 -7.61 13.29
C ALA A 140 -16.34 -6.45 12.34
N MET A 141 -15.62 -6.31 11.21
CA MET A 141 -15.79 -5.27 10.21
C MET A 141 -15.54 -3.85 10.73
N ASN A 142 -14.72 -3.69 11.78
CA ASN A 142 -14.24 -2.37 12.19
C ASN A 142 -12.95 -2.02 11.46
N ILE A 143 -12.79 -0.75 11.08
CA ILE A 143 -11.61 -0.27 10.36
C ILE A 143 -10.71 0.58 11.26
N THR A 144 -9.40 0.43 11.10
CA THR A 144 -8.37 1.22 11.77
C THR A 144 -7.25 1.59 10.80
N THR A 145 -6.48 2.63 11.13
CA THR A 145 -5.18 2.85 10.50
C THR A 145 -4.19 1.83 11.05
N PHE A 146 -3.59 1.03 10.18
CA PHE A 146 -2.56 0.06 10.53
C PHE A 146 -1.16 0.66 10.41
N ALA A 147 -0.94 1.48 9.38
CA ALA A 147 0.31 2.20 9.18
C ALA A 147 0.07 3.49 8.38
N GLY A 148 1.01 4.42 8.47
CA GLY A 148 0.95 5.69 7.77
C GLY A 148 0.34 6.78 8.63
N ASP A 149 1.02 7.92 8.69
CA ASP A 149 0.55 9.10 9.42
C ASP A 149 -0.25 10.06 8.53
N GLY A 150 -0.47 9.72 7.25
CA GLY A 150 -1.15 10.57 6.27
C GLY A 150 -0.25 11.59 5.55
N VAL A 151 1.05 11.58 5.80
CA VAL A 151 2.05 12.43 5.14
C VAL A 151 2.85 11.60 4.13
N PHE A 152 3.14 12.20 2.98
CA PHE A 152 4.05 11.61 2.02
C PHE A 152 5.50 11.75 2.52
N GLY A 153 6.22 10.64 2.62
CA GLY A 153 7.63 10.63 3.05
C GLY A 153 8.07 9.23 3.45
N ASP A 154 9.31 9.10 3.91
CA ASP A 154 9.97 7.82 4.21
C ASP A 154 10.57 7.75 5.63
N TYR A 155 10.11 8.59 6.56
CA TYR A 155 10.55 8.57 7.96
C TYR A 155 9.72 7.61 8.82
N GLY A 156 10.23 7.35 10.05
CA GLY A 156 9.54 6.56 11.06
C GLY A 156 9.96 5.10 11.15
N ASP A 157 11.05 4.70 10.49
CA ASP A 157 11.64 3.39 10.71
C ASP A 157 12.04 3.18 12.18
N GLY A 158 11.73 2.00 12.72
CA GLY A 158 11.93 1.64 14.13
C GLY A 158 10.86 2.18 15.08
N LEU A 159 9.85 2.89 14.58
CA LEU A 159 8.74 3.44 15.36
C LEU A 159 7.43 2.66 15.09
N PRO A 160 6.38 2.86 15.92
CA PRO A 160 5.04 2.38 15.59
C PRO A 160 4.62 2.80 14.18
N ALA A 161 4.07 1.85 13.43
CA ALA A 161 3.77 2.02 12.01
C ALA A 161 2.74 3.13 11.72
N GLU A 162 1.82 3.39 12.67
CA GLU A 162 0.86 4.50 12.61
C GLU A 162 1.53 5.89 12.59
N SER A 163 2.77 5.99 13.06
CA SER A 163 3.53 7.25 13.15
C SER A 163 4.50 7.48 12.00
N ALA A 164 4.68 6.48 11.13
CA ALA A 164 5.60 6.57 9.99
C ALA A 164 4.93 7.18 8.76
N ALA A 165 5.72 7.86 7.94
CA ALA A 165 5.25 8.31 6.65
C ALA A 165 5.32 7.18 5.61
N LEU A 166 4.35 7.22 4.70
CA LEU A 166 4.28 6.32 3.55
C LEU A 166 4.16 7.13 2.27
N GLY A 167 4.82 6.65 1.23
CA GLY A 167 4.73 7.20 -0.10
C GLY A 167 3.41 6.85 -0.76
N TRP A 168 3.35 5.70 -1.39
CA TRP A 168 2.15 5.17 -2.03
C TRP A 168 2.16 3.67 -1.76
N PRO A 169 1.57 3.21 -0.64
CA PRO A 169 1.53 1.79 -0.34
C PRO A 169 0.75 1.08 -1.47
N ASN A 170 1.41 0.15 -2.15
CA ASN A 170 0.82 -0.68 -3.20
C ASN A 170 0.71 -2.12 -2.67
N GLN A 171 1.22 -3.13 -3.38
CA GLN A 171 1.02 -4.52 -3.00
C GLN A 171 1.53 -4.78 -1.58
N MET A 172 0.75 -5.60 -0.87
CA MET A 172 1.05 -6.02 0.49
C MET A 172 1.03 -7.54 0.58
N LEU A 173 1.82 -8.11 1.48
CA LEU A 173 1.79 -9.54 1.80
C LEU A 173 1.69 -9.69 3.31
N ALA A 174 0.58 -10.23 3.78
CA ALA A 174 0.46 -10.67 5.17
C ALA A 174 1.24 -11.99 5.33
N LEU A 175 2.10 -12.05 6.33
CA LEU A 175 2.92 -13.20 6.62
C LEU A 175 2.33 -14.00 7.80
N ALA A 176 2.68 -15.29 7.87
CA ALA A 176 2.17 -16.18 8.91
C ALA A 176 2.61 -15.78 10.34
N ASP A 177 3.69 -15.00 10.47
CA ASP A 177 4.15 -14.44 11.76
C ASP A 177 3.33 -13.21 12.20
N GLY A 178 2.32 -12.81 11.43
CA GLY A 178 1.49 -11.63 11.68
C GLY A 178 2.10 -10.32 11.16
N SER A 179 3.27 -10.36 10.52
CA SER A 179 3.86 -9.19 9.89
C SER A 179 3.26 -8.89 8.51
N LEU A 180 3.45 -7.66 8.03
CA LEU A 180 2.99 -7.19 6.74
C LEU A 180 4.17 -6.63 5.95
N LEU A 181 4.43 -7.18 4.77
CA LEU A 181 5.33 -6.57 3.79
C LEU A 181 4.55 -5.60 2.91
N VAL A 182 5.17 -4.48 2.54
CA VAL A 182 4.53 -3.40 1.78
C VAL A 182 5.50 -2.88 0.74
N ALA A 183 5.09 -2.86 -0.53
CA ALA A 183 5.78 -2.10 -1.55
C ALA A 183 5.37 -0.63 -1.43
N ASP A 184 6.24 0.21 -0.88
CA ASP A 184 6.02 1.65 -0.80
C ASP A 184 6.54 2.31 -2.08
N TYR A 185 5.70 2.23 -3.11
CA TYR A 185 6.00 2.65 -4.48
C TYR A 185 6.52 4.09 -4.57
N GLY A 186 5.95 4.98 -3.76
CA GLY A 186 6.25 6.41 -3.80
C GLY A 186 7.58 6.79 -3.16
N THR A 187 8.12 5.94 -2.28
CA THR A 187 9.39 6.18 -1.58
C THR A 187 10.50 5.25 -2.05
N ASN A 188 10.27 4.42 -3.08
CA ASN A 188 11.27 3.47 -3.60
C ASN A 188 11.77 2.49 -2.52
N ARG A 189 10.88 2.04 -1.63
CA ARG A 189 11.23 1.12 -0.54
C ARG A 189 10.29 -0.06 -0.47
N VAL A 190 10.79 -1.16 0.06
CA VAL A 190 9.96 -2.23 0.61
C VAL A 190 10.04 -2.15 2.12
N ARG A 191 8.88 -2.06 2.76
CA ARG A 191 8.72 -1.89 4.21
C ARG A 191 8.18 -3.18 4.83
N LYS A 192 8.60 -3.50 6.05
CA LYS A 192 8.02 -4.56 6.89
C LYS A 192 7.43 -3.91 8.14
N ILE A 193 6.17 -4.23 8.44
CA ILE A 193 5.53 -3.94 9.72
C ILE A 193 5.48 -5.25 10.49
N ASP A 194 6.17 -5.35 11.61
CA ASP A 194 6.18 -6.59 12.40
C ASP A 194 4.88 -6.78 13.22
N ALA A 195 4.76 -7.92 13.89
CA ALA A 195 3.59 -8.24 14.72
C ALA A 195 3.41 -7.30 15.93
N ALA A 196 4.46 -6.60 16.36
CA ALA A 196 4.40 -5.57 17.40
C ALA A 196 3.96 -4.20 16.83
N GLY A 197 3.76 -4.11 15.50
CA GLY A 197 3.35 -2.89 14.83
C GLY A 197 4.50 -1.91 14.59
N ILE A 198 5.76 -2.36 14.60
CA ILE A 198 6.93 -1.53 14.28
C ILE A 198 7.24 -1.64 12.80
N ILE A 199 7.41 -0.50 12.13
CA ILE A 199 7.77 -0.45 10.71
C ILE A 199 9.28 -0.31 10.51
N THR A 200 9.82 -1.00 9.51
CA THR A 200 11.23 -0.94 9.12
C THR A 200 11.36 -1.03 7.60
N THR A 201 12.42 -0.46 7.04
CA THR A 201 12.80 -0.70 5.63
C THR A 201 13.62 -1.98 5.52
N ILE A 202 13.22 -2.87 4.61
CA ILE A 202 13.95 -4.12 4.32
C ILE A 202 14.65 -4.10 2.95
N ALA A 203 14.27 -3.18 2.07
CA ALA A 203 14.97 -2.93 0.81
C ALA A 203 14.73 -1.52 0.28
N GLY A 204 15.70 -0.98 -0.46
CA GLY A 204 15.61 0.35 -1.07
C GLY A 204 16.19 1.44 -0.17
N THR A 205 17.01 2.32 -0.74
CA THR A 205 17.61 3.48 -0.07
C THR A 205 16.72 4.73 -0.05
N GLY A 206 15.60 4.72 -0.77
CA GLY A 206 14.79 5.91 -1.04
C GLY A 206 15.10 6.56 -2.40
N GLU A 207 16.33 6.36 -2.89
CA GLU A 207 16.76 6.88 -4.19
C GLU A 207 16.24 6.00 -5.33
N LEU A 208 15.68 6.65 -6.35
CA LEU A 208 15.24 5.99 -7.56
C LEU A 208 16.44 5.43 -8.34
N GLY A 209 16.47 4.12 -8.56
CA GLY A 209 17.53 3.50 -9.36
C GLY A 209 17.47 1.97 -9.35
N GLY A 210 18.50 1.33 -9.89
CA GLY A 210 18.58 -0.14 -9.93
C GLY A 210 19.97 -0.68 -9.61
N ALA A 211 20.79 0.11 -8.90
CA ALA A 211 22.11 -0.30 -8.44
C ALA A 211 22.04 -1.18 -7.17
N GLY A 212 23.15 -1.84 -6.82
CA GLY A 212 23.29 -2.60 -5.58
C GLY A 212 23.09 -4.12 -5.69
N ASP A 213 22.97 -4.67 -6.90
CA ASP A 213 22.93 -6.12 -7.09
C ASP A 213 24.19 -6.80 -6.53
N GLY A 214 23.98 -7.94 -5.86
CA GLY A 214 25.01 -8.68 -5.14
C GLY A 214 25.35 -8.09 -3.76
N GLY A 215 24.68 -7.01 -3.34
CA GLY A 215 24.84 -6.38 -2.02
C GLY A 215 23.63 -6.55 -1.12
N ARG A 216 23.65 -5.86 0.04
CA ARG A 216 22.53 -5.80 0.98
C ARG A 216 21.36 -5.02 0.38
N ALA A 217 20.14 -5.56 0.51
CA ALA A 217 18.93 -4.99 -0.08
C ALA A 217 18.59 -3.59 0.46
N VAL A 218 18.88 -3.31 1.73
CA VAL A 218 18.66 -1.99 2.36
C VAL A 218 19.58 -0.88 1.80
N ASP A 219 20.71 -1.27 1.20
CA ASP A 219 21.69 -0.35 0.62
C ASP A 219 21.53 -0.23 -0.92
N ALA A 220 20.61 -1.00 -1.50
CA ALA A 220 20.35 -0.99 -2.93
C ALA A 220 19.31 0.06 -3.33
N GLN A 221 19.40 0.54 -4.57
CA GLN A 221 18.39 1.42 -5.14
C GLN A 221 17.25 0.60 -5.73
N LEU A 222 16.03 1.11 -5.56
CA LEU A 222 14.83 0.55 -6.19
C LEU A 222 14.14 1.59 -7.09
N SER A 223 13.43 1.12 -8.11
CA SER A 223 12.74 1.92 -9.11
C SER A 223 11.23 1.68 -9.07
N ASN A 224 10.56 2.38 -8.15
CA ASN A 224 9.13 2.25 -7.89
C ASN A 224 8.68 0.79 -7.70
N PRO A 225 9.03 0.15 -6.56
CA PRO A 225 8.62 -1.22 -6.28
C PRO A 225 7.09 -1.31 -6.23
N PHE A 226 6.53 -2.37 -6.83
CA PHE A 226 5.07 -2.51 -6.93
C PHE A 226 4.57 -3.85 -6.40
N GLY A 227 4.96 -4.94 -7.06
CA GLY A 227 4.51 -6.29 -6.73
C GLY A 227 5.47 -6.99 -5.79
N LEU A 228 4.94 -7.82 -4.90
CA LEU A 228 5.69 -8.61 -3.93
C LEU A 228 5.27 -10.08 -4.01
N ALA A 229 6.20 -11.01 -3.98
CA ALA A 229 5.89 -12.44 -3.77
C ALA A 229 6.95 -13.06 -2.85
N LEU A 230 6.54 -13.85 -1.86
CA LEU A 230 7.43 -14.50 -0.91
C LEU A 230 7.37 -16.02 -1.11
N ASP A 231 8.52 -16.66 -1.28
CA ASP A 231 8.58 -18.12 -1.35
C ASP A 231 8.73 -18.77 0.03
N GLY A 232 8.55 -20.10 0.09
CA GLY A 232 8.68 -20.86 1.33
C GLY A 232 10.10 -20.94 1.90
N SER A 233 11.11 -20.47 1.16
CA SER A 233 12.49 -20.35 1.63
C SER A 233 12.81 -18.96 2.20
N GLY A 234 11.82 -18.05 2.23
CA GLY A 234 12.00 -16.68 2.69
C GLY A 234 12.62 -15.74 1.66
N ASN A 235 12.67 -16.11 0.39
CA ASN A 235 13.09 -15.18 -0.67
C ASN A 235 11.91 -14.29 -1.09
N LEU A 236 12.13 -12.99 -1.07
CA LEU A 236 11.17 -11.98 -1.49
C LEU A 236 11.48 -11.50 -2.91
N TYR A 237 10.50 -11.62 -3.79
CA TYR A 237 10.56 -11.10 -5.15
C TYR A 237 9.84 -9.76 -5.22
N VAL A 238 10.45 -8.79 -5.90
CA VAL A 238 9.97 -7.41 -6.00
C VAL A 238 9.98 -6.98 -7.46
N SER A 239 8.85 -6.53 -8.00
CA SER A 239 8.82 -5.94 -9.33
C SER A 239 9.07 -4.43 -9.26
N GLU A 240 9.84 -3.91 -10.20
CA GLU A 240 10.17 -2.49 -10.31
C GLU A 240 9.46 -1.93 -11.54
N THR A 241 8.40 -1.15 -11.33
CA THR A 241 7.55 -0.69 -12.43
C THR A 241 8.34 0.17 -13.41
N THR A 242 9.02 1.22 -12.95
CA THR A 242 9.81 2.11 -13.82
C THR A 242 11.18 1.52 -14.12
N GLY A 243 11.65 0.62 -13.25
CA GLY A 243 12.88 -0.13 -13.45
C GLY A 243 12.79 -1.26 -14.47
N ASN A 244 11.60 -1.61 -14.98
CA ASN A 244 11.38 -2.67 -15.98
C ASN A 244 12.09 -4.00 -15.66
N ARG A 245 12.09 -4.38 -14.38
CA ARG A 245 12.79 -5.57 -13.89
C ARG A 245 12.12 -6.19 -12.68
N VAL A 246 12.54 -7.40 -12.34
CA VAL A 246 12.18 -8.10 -11.12
C VAL A 246 13.45 -8.38 -10.33
N ARG A 247 13.43 -8.04 -9.05
CA ARG A 247 14.50 -8.25 -8.08
C ARG A 247 14.13 -9.39 -7.15
N LYS A 248 15.13 -10.13 -6.67
CA LYS A 248 15.02 -11.13 -5.61
C LYS A 248 15.88 -10.67 -4.44
N ILE A 249 15.29 -10.66 -3.25
CA ILE A 249 15.95 -10.48 -1.96
C ILE A 249 15.94 -11.84 -1.28
N ASP A 250 17.10 -12.40 -1.00
CA ASP A 250 17.18 -13.69 -0.33
C ASP A 250 16.93 -13.59 1.18
N ALA A 251 16.85 -14.73 1.86
CA ALA A 251 16.62 -14.80 3.31
C ALA A 251 17.74 -14.15 4.15
N HIS A 252 18.91 -13.87 3.56
CA HIS A 252 20.03 -13.17 4.20
C HIS A 252 20.00 -11.65 3.90
N GLY A 253 19.01 -11.18 3.14
CA GLY A 253 18.84 -9.79 2.78
C GLY A 253 19.74 -9.34 1.62
N MET A 254 20.21 -10.25 0.77
CA MET A 254 20.99 -9.92 -0.43
C MET A 254 20.09 -9.75 -1.64
N ILE A 255 20.30 -8.70 -2.44
CA ILE A 255 19.46 -8.39 -3.61
C ILE A 255 20.14 -8.73 -4.94
N THR A 256 19.37 -9.24 -5.89
CA THR A 256 19.81 -9.54 -7.27
C THR A 256 18.69 -9.30 -8.28
N THR A 257 19.02 -8.94 -9.51
CA THR A 257 18.05 -8.94 -10.63
C THR A 257 17.88 -10.35 -11.19
N ILE A 258 16.63 -10.81 -11.30
CA ILE A 258 16.29 -12.17 -11.80
C ILE A 258 15.52 -12.15 -13.13
N ALA A 259 14.94 -11.00 -13.52
CA ALA A 259 14.33 -10.82 -14.82
C ALA A 259 14.29 -9.35 -15.23
N GLY A 260 14.28 -9.06 -16.53
CA GLY A 260 14.23 -7.70 -17.06
C GLY A 260 15.60 -7.07 -17.26
N THR A 261 15.74 -6.28 -18.33
CA THR A 261 16.99 -5.61 -18.71
C THR A 261 17.13 -4.18 -18.17
N GLY A 262 16.10 -3.66 -17.49
CA GLY A 262 16.04 -2.24 -17.14
C GLY A 262 15.36 -1.36 -18.21
N VAL A 263 15.16 -1.88 -19.42
CA VAL A 263 14.60 -1.14 -20.56
C VAL A 263 13.23 -1.69 -20.92
N ALA A 264 12.25 -0.79 -21.07
CA ALA A 264 10.90 -1.14 -21.45
C ALA A 264 10.86 -1.83 -22.82
N GLY A 265 10.22 -3.00 -22.91
CA GLY A 265 10.04 -3.74 -24.16
C GLY A 265 9.45 -5.12 -23.96
N TYR A 266 9.37 -5.91 -25.03
CA TYR A 266 8.92 -7.31 -25.01
C TYR A 266 9.86 -8.18 -25.86
N THR A 267 10.65 -9.03 -25.21
CA THR A 267 11.55 -9.99 -25.87
C THR A 267 11.75 -11.24 -24.99
N GLY A 268 12.52 -12.21 -25.50
CA GLY A 268 13.19 -13.22 -24.67
C GLY A 268 12.40 -14.48 -24.32
N ASP A 269 11.19 -14.67 -24.88
CA ASP A 269 10.45 -15.92 -24.69
C ASP A 269 11.30 -17.14 -25.12
N GLY A 270 11.38 -18.13 -24.24
CA GLY A 270 12.20 -19.33 -24.38
C GLY A 270 13.67 -19.16 -23.98
N GLY A 271 14.10 -17.95 -23.59
CA GLY A 271 15.47 -17.65 -23.17
C GLY A 271 15.59 -17.24 -21.70
N ALA A 272 16.80 -16.81 -21.30
CA ALA A 272 17.09 -16.38 -19.94
C ALA A 272 16.30 -15.10 -19.57
N ALA A 273 15.62 -15.13 -18.43
CA ALA A 273 14.75 -14.05 -17.96
C ALA A 273 15.48 -12.72 -17.75
N VAL A 274 16.75 -12.76 -17.31
CA VAL A 274 17.61 -11.57 -17.13
C VAL A 274 17.95 -10.85 -18.44
N ALA A 275 17.84 -11.54 -19.59
CA ALA A 275 18.07 -10.97 -20.91
C ALA A 275 16.77 -10.51 -21.61
N ALA A 276 15.61 -10.82 -21.04
CA ALA A 276 14.31 -10.48 -21.61
C ALA A 276 13.89 -9.06 -21.20
N ALA A 277 13.31 -8.33 -22.14
CA ALA A 277 12.67 -7.04 -21.83
C ALA A 277 11.27 -7.25 -21.24
N LEU A 278 10.98 -6.47 -20.20
CA LEU A 278 9.66 -6.31 -19.57
C LEU A 278 9.21 -4.86 -19.74
N ASN A 279 7.92 -4.57 -19.59
CA ASN A 279 7.40 -3.22 -19.70
C ASN A 279 6.40 -2.92 -18.57
N GLY A 280 6.90 -2.22 -17.56
CA GLY A 280 6.12 -1.83 -16.40
C GLY A 280 5.62 -3.01 -15.56
N PRO A 281 6.45 -4.00 -15.17
CA PRO A 281 5.98 -5.14 -14.41
C PRO A 281 5.26 -4.70 -13.11
N ARG A 282 4.08 -5.28 -12.86
CA ARG A 282 3.21 -4.99 -11.71
C ARG A 282 3.19 -6.17 -10.74
N SER A 283 2.06 -6.80 -10.47
CA SER A 283 2.00 -7.86 -9.46
C SER A 283 2.85 -9.08 -9.83
N LEU A 284 3.22 -9.80 -8.79
CA LEU A 284 3.98 -11.04 -8.82
C LEU A 284 3.17 -12.11 -8.10
N ALA A 285 3.18 -13.34 -8.62
CA ALA A 285 2.61 -14.51 -7.96
C ALA A 285 3.55 -15.71 -8.11
N LEU A 286 3.62 -16.57 -7.10
CA LEU A 286 4.42 -17.79 -7.13
C LEU A 286 3.49 -19.00 -7.19
N ASP A 287 3.86 -19.98 -8.01
CA ASP A 287 3.25 -21.30 -8.00
C ASP A 287 4.24 -22.37 -8.46
N ALA A 288 4.31 -23.46 -7.70
CA ALA A 288 5.21 -24.60 -7.93
C ALA A 288 6.66 -24.22 -8.29
N GLY A 289 7.20 -23.19 -7.63
CA GLY A 289 8.57 -22.67 -7.86
C GLY A 289 8.74 -21.78 -9.10
N ASN A 290 7.67 -21.52 -9.85
CA ASN A 290 7.66 -20.55 -10.94
C ASN A 290 7.17 -19.19 -10.45
N LEU A 291 7.72 -18.12 -11.02
CA LEU A 291 7.28 -16.75 -10.76
C LEU A 291 6.48 -16.22 -11.96
N TYR A 292 5.29 -15.71 -11.69
CA TYR A 292 4.39 -15.11 -12.66
C TYR A 292 4.42 -13.60 -12.50
N VAL A 293 4.59 -12.88 -13.61
CA VAL A 293 4.78 -11.44 -13.67
C VAL A 293 3.69 -10.83 -14.52
N ALA A 294 2.96 -9.88 -13.96
CA ALA A 294 2.06 -9.04 -14.73
C ALA A 294 2.89 -8.03 -15.54
N ASP A 295 3.17 -8.35 -16.80
CA ASP A 295 3.90 -7.50 -17.74
C ASP A 295 2.93 -6.48 -18.36
N PHE A 296 2.54 -5.54 -17.48
CA PHE A 296 1.37 -4.67 -17.58
C PHE A 296 1.22 -4.01 -18.95
N ALA A 297 2.25 -3.28 -19.41
CA ALA A 297 2.15 -2.51 -20.65
C ALA A 297 2.34 -3.37 -21.90
N ASN A 298 2.78 -4.63 -21.75
CA ASN A 298 2.86 -5.61 -22.83
C ASN A 298 1.60 -6.48 -22.95
N TYR A 299 0.58 -6.25 -22.12
CA TYR A 299 -0.69 -7.00 -22.10
C TYR A 299 -0.47 -8.51 -21.99
N ARG A 300 0.44 -8.91 -21.10
CA ARG A 300 0.86 -10.29 -20.91
C ARG A 300 1.07 -10.63 -19.44
N ILE A 301 0.81 -11.88 -19.10
CA ILE A 301 1.36 -12.50 -17.90
C ILE A 301 2.54 -13.36 -18.36
N ARG A 302 3.72 -13.10 -17.81
CA ARG A 302 4.96 -13.83 -18.12
C ARG A 302 5.26 -14.82 -16.99
N ARG A 303 5.73 -16.01 -17.32
CA ARG A 303 6.21 -17.01 -16.35
C ARG A 303 7.72 -17.10 -16.45
N ILE A 304 8.39 -17.03 -15.31
CA ILE A 304 9.81 -17.32 -15.12
C ILE A 304 9.88 -18.67 -14.42
N ALA A 305 10.44 -19.66 -15.11
CA ALA A 305 10.64 -20.99 -14.57
C ALA A 305 11.80 -21.02 -13.57
N SER A 306 11.86 -22.08 -12.76
CA SER A 306 12.89 -22.25 -11.73
C SER A 306 14.32 -22.34 -12.30
N ASP A 307 14.47 -22.69 -13.58
CA ASP A 307 15.73 -22.68 -14.32
C ASP A 307 16.13 -21.29 -14.86
N GLY A 308 15.29 -20.27 -14.63
CA GLY A 308 15.50 -18.90 -15.11
C GLY A 308 15.00 -18.64 -16.53
N THR A 309 14.29 -19.57 -17.16
CA THR A 309 13.69 -19.37 -18.49
C THR A 309 12.41 -18.56 -18.41
N ILE A 310 12.22 -17.56 -19.27
CA ILE A 310 10.97 -16.78 -19.35
C ILE A 310 10.11 -17.21 -20.55
N SER A 311 8.79 -17.19 -20.38
CA SER A 311 7.82 -17.47 -21.44
C SER A 311 6.51 -16.70 -21.21
N THR A 312 5.73 -16.43 -22.26
CA THR A 312 4.35 -15.94 -22.12
C THR A 312 3.44 -17.04 -21.56
N PHE A 313 2.78 -16.75 -20.44
CA PHE A 313 1.79 -17.62 -19.81
C PHE A 313 0.37 -17.29 -20.27
N ALA A 314 0.05 -16.01 -20.41
CA ALA A 314 -1.24 -15.54 -20.91
C ALA A 314 -1.12 -14.21 -21.63
N GLY A 315 -2.07 -13.94 -22.53
CA GLY A 315 -2.15 -12.71 -23.31
C GLY A 315 -1.39 -12.80 -24.65
N ASN A 316 -2.05 -12.35 -25.70
CA ASN A 316 -1.48 -12.29 -27.06
C ASN A 316 -0.79 -10.95 -27.39
N GLY A 317 -0.71 -10.03 -26.43
CA GLY A 317 -0.12 -8.71 -26.60
C GLY A 317 -1.00 -7.63 -27.21
N LYS A 318 -2.28 -7.94 -27.48
CA LYS A 318 -3.28 -6.95 -27.89
C LYS A 318 -4.18 -6.63 -26.71
N PRO A 319 -4.54 -5.36 -26.49
CA PRO A 319 -5.48 -5.00 -25.44
C PRO A 319 -6.88 -5.53 -25.77
N GLY A 320 -7.50 -6.23 -24.81
CA GLY A 320 -8.90 -6.64 -24.85
C GLY A 320 -9.28 -7.51 -23.66
N ASN A 321 -10.56 -7.74 -23.39
CA ASN A 321 -11.00 -8.75 -22.42
C ASN A 321 -11.85 -9.77 -23.17
N ASN A 322 -11.22 -10.61 -23.98
CA ASN A 322 -11.90 -11.61 -24.81
C ASN A 322 -11.19 -12.96 -24.76
N GLY A 323 -11.73 -13.96 -25.47
CA GLY A 323 -11.18 -15.32 -25.49
C GLY A 323 -11.59 -16.16 -24.29
N ASP A 324 -12.70 -15.85 -23.62
CA ASP A 324 -13.27 -16.72 -22.59
C ASP A 324 -13.55 -18.12 -23.15
N GLY A 325 -13.26 -19.15 -22.35
CA GLY A 325 -13.29 -20.56 -22.75
C GLY A 325 -12.15 -21.01 -23.66
N GLN A 326 -11.20 -20.14 -24.02
CA GLN A 326 -10.07 -20.47 -24.90
C GLN A 326 -8.74 -20.59 -24.13
N ALA A 327 -7.68 -21.00 -24.82
CA ALA A 327 -6.33 -20.99 -24.26
C ALA A 327 -5.88 -19.57 -23.87
N ALA A 328 -5.35 -19.41 -22.66
CA ALA A 328 -4.95 -18.12 -22.11
C ALA A 328 -3.90 -17.38 -22.94
N THR A 329 -3.04 -18.12 -23.66
CA THR A 329 -2.01 -17.55 -24.56
C THR A 329 -2.61 -16.94 -25.85
N ALA A 330 -3.81 -17.37 -26.25
CA ALA A 330 -4.50 -16.84 -27.44
C ALA A 330 -5.38 -15.64 -27.12
N ALA A 331 -5.86 -15.53 -25.88
CA ALA A 331 -6.75 -14.46 -25.44
C ALA A 331 -6.11 -13.06 -25.53
N ALA A 332 -6.89 -12.05 -25.92
CA ALA A 332 -6.52 -10.68 -25.63
C ALA A 332 -6.86 -10.41 -24.16
N ILE A 333 -5.88 -9.90 -23.42
CA ILE A 333 -6.04 -9.40 -22.06
C ILE A 333 -5.71 -7.90 -22.10
N ASN A 334 -6.35 -7.09 -21.26
CA ASN A 334 -5.91 -5.72 -21.06
C ASN A 334 -4.71 -5.77 -20.10
N ALA A 335 -4.28 -4.63 -19.59
CA ALA A 335 -3.08 -4.53 -18.76
C ALA A 335 -3.29 -5.30 -17.44
N PRO A 336 -2.61 -6.46 -17.24
CA PRO A 336 -2.75 -7.21 -16.00
C PRO A 336 -2.12 -6.42 -14.85
N LEU A 337 -2.79 -6.35 -13.71
CA LEU A 337 -2.31 -5.67 -12.50
C LEU A 337 -2.07 -6.67 -11.37
N GLY A 338 -3.07 -6.97 -10.55
CA GLY A 338 -3.02 -7.95 -9.47
C GLY A 338 -3.00 -9.38 -10.00
N LEU A 339 -2.17 -10.23 -9.39
CA LEU A 339 -2.05 -11.67 -9.63
C LEU A 339 -2.18 -12.43 -8.31
N LEU A 340 -2.90 -13.54 -8.28
CA LEU A 340 -3.00 -14.41 -7.11
C LEU A 340 -3.39 -15.83 -7.55
N PHE A 341 -2.74 -16.85 -7.00
CA PHE A 341 -3.23 -18.23 -7.13
C PHE A 341 -4.25 -18.54 -6.04
N ASP A 342 -5.35 -19.18 -6.41
CA ASP A 342 -6.28 -19.77 -5.45
C ASP A 342 -5.82 -21.20 -5.04
N PRO A 343 -6.42 -21.79 -3.99
CA PRO A 343 -6.03 -23.12 -3.52
C PRO A 343 -6.22 -24.26 -4.55
N ASP A 344 -7.05 -24.05 -5.58
CA ASP A 344 -7.27 -25.01 -6.66
C ASP A 344 -6.22 -24.88 -7.79
N GLY A 345 -5.26 -23.95 -7.64
CA GLY A 345 -4.21 -23.71 -8.62
C GLY A 345 -4.64 -22.82 -9.78
N ASN A 346 -5.78 -22.13 -9.69
CA ASN A 346 -6.15 -21.16 -10.71
C ASN A 346 -5.41 -19.84 -10.49
N LEU A 347 -4.86 -19.25 -11.56
CA LEU A 347 -4.33 -17.89 -11.51
C LEU A 347 -5.46 -16.88 -11.71
N LEU A 348 -5.78 -16.14 -10.68
CA LEU A 348 -6.70 -15.00 -10.69
C LEU A 348 -5.93 -13.72 -11.01
N PHE A 349 -6.51 -12.86 -11.84
CA PHE A 349 -5.91 -11.56 -12.13
C PHE A 349 -6.92 -10.48 -12.48
N THR A 350 -6.56 -9.23 -12.18
CA THR A 350 -7.31 -8.05 -12.65
C THR A 350 -6.78 -7.61 -14.01
N SER A 351 -7.67 -7.36 -14.96
CA SER A 351 -7.34 -6.94 -16.33
C SER A 351 -7.95 -5.58 -16.61
N ASN A 352 -7.11 -4.55 -16.78
CA ASN A 352 -7.53 -3.14 -16.81
C ASN A 352 -7.04 -2.41 -18.05
N SER A 353 -7.74 -1.36 -18.46
CA SER A 353 -7.16 -0.41 -19.41
C SER A 353 -5.79 0.09 -18.94
N ASN A 354 -4.88 0.32 -19.89
CA ASN A 354 -3.66 1.06 -19.58
C ASN A 354 -4.03 2.45 -19.04
N ALA A 355 -3.21 3.02 -18.15
CA ALA A 355 -3.53 4.26 -17.42
C ALA A 355 -3.90 5.48 -18.30
N GLY A 356 -3.55 5.46 -19.60
CA GLY A 356 -3.95 6.46 -20.59
C GLY A 356 -5.26 6.18 -21.34
N GLN A 357 -5.94 5.06 -21.08
CA GLN A 357 -7.16 4.60 -21.76
C GLN A 357 -8.33 4.40 -20.79
N LEU A 358 -8.63 5.42 -19.97
CA LEU A 358 -9.70 5.41 -18.95
C LEU A 358 -11.12 5.08 -19.48
N ALA A 359 -11.29 4.94 -20.79
CA ALA A 359 -12.56 4.61 -21.43
C ALA A 359 -13.00 3.13 -21.27
N ARG A 360 -12.12 2.22 -20.84
CA ARG A 360 -12.48 0.79 -20.63
C ARG A 360 -12.38 0.43 -19.15
N GLY A 361 -13.43 -0.18 -18.63
CA GLY A 361 -13.49 -0.71 -17.27
C GLY A 361 -12.62 -1.96 -17.13
N GLY A 362 -12.37 -2.36 -15.89
CA GLY A 362 -11.60 -3.57 -15.61
C GLY A 362 -12.49 -4.76 -15.33
N VAL A 363 -11.88 -5.94 -15.40
CA VAL A 363 -12.51 -7.22 -15.04
C VAL A 363 -11.56 -8.02 -14.15
N VAL A 364 -12.10 -8.99 -13.43
CA VAL A 364 -11.33 -10.07 -12.81
C VAL A 364 -11.45 -11.30 -13.69
N ARG A 365 -10.33 -11.91 -14.04
CA ARG A 365 -10.24 -13.11 -14.87
C ARG A 365 -9.55 -14.23 -14.11
N ARG A 366 -9.82 -15.46 -14.54
CA ARG A 366 -9.26 -16.69 -13.98
C ARG A 366 -8.65 -17.51 -15.10
N ILE A 367 -7.44 -18.02 -14.88
CA ILE A 367 -6.80 -19.03 -15.71
C ILE A 367 -6.75 -20.34 -14.92
N ARG A 368 -7.35 -21.40 -15.46
CA ARG A 368 -7.35 -22.72 -14.83
C ARG A 368 -6.03 -23.46 -15.07
N PRO A 369 -5.73 -24.52 -14.29
CA PRO A 369 -4.56 -25.37 -14.52
C PRO A 369 -4.46 -25.98 -15.93
N ASP A 370 -5.60 -26.17 -16.62
CA ASP A 370 -5.64 -26.64 -18.01
C ASP A 370 -5.27 -25.57 -19.06
N GLY A 371 -5.01 -24.34 -18.61
CA GLY A 371 -4.67 -23.19 -19.45
C GLY A 371 -5.85 -22.45 -20.06
N THR A 372 -7.10 -22.79 -19.69
CA THR A 372 -8.29 -22.05 -20.13
C THR A 372 -8.48 -20.75 -19.33
N ILE A 373 -8.93 -19.68 -19.98
CA ILE A 373 -9.21 -18.38 -19.34
C ILE A 373 -10.69 -18.04 -19.37
N ASP A 374 -11.21 -17.46 -18.28
CA ASP A 374 -12.57 -16.90 -18.22
C ASP A 374 -12.63 -15.58 -17.43
N THR A 375 -13.64 -14.77 -17.71
CA THR A 375 -14.04 -13.63 -16.88
C THR A 375 -14.91 -14.11 -15.72
N ILE A 376 -14.55 -13.72 -14.49
CA ILE A 376 -15.29 -14.12 -13.26
C ILE A 376 -15.94 -12.94 -12.53
N ALA A 377 -15.54 -11.70 -12.83
CA ALA A 377 -16.24 -10.50 -12.38
C ALA A 377 -15.98 -9.30 -13.27
N GLY A 378 -16.93 -8.38 -13.33
CA GLY A 378 -16.81 -7.14 -14.11
C GLY A 378 -17.32 -7.29 -15.55
N THR A 379 -18.09 -6.32 -16.01
CA THR A 379 -18.58 -6.26 -17.40
C THR A 379 -17.56 -5.69 -18.40
N GLY A 380 -16.43 -5.15 -17.92
CA GLY A 380 -15.46 -4.43 -18.74
C GLY A 380 -15.85 -2.98 -19.06
N ASN A 381 -17.00 -2.50 -18.57
CA ASN A 381 -17.40 -1.10 -18.62
C ASN A 381 -17.18 -0.44 -17.25
N PRO A 382 -16.60 0.77 -17.20
CA PRO A 382 -16.33 1.44 -15.94
C PRO A 382 -17.65 1.92 -15.33
N GLY A 383 -17.81 1.73 -14.02
CA GLY A 383 -19.01 2.14 -13.30
C GLY A 383 -19.02 1.67 -11.85
N VAL A 384 -20.06 2.06 -11.12
CA VAL A 384 -20.35 1.61 -9.76
C VAL A 384 -21.73 0.97 -9.76
N GLY A 385 -21.82 -0.35 -9.71
CA GLY A 385 -23.10 -1.06 -9.69
C GLY A 385 -22.94 -2.58 -9.67
N GLY A 386 -24.07 -3.28 -9.55
CA GLY A 386 -24.16 -4.75 -9.50
C GLY A 386 -23.82 -5.38 -8.15
N ASP A 387 -23.53 -4.57 -7.12
CA ASP A 387 -23.37 -5.07 -5.75
C ASP A 387 -24.66 -5.78 -5.29
N GLY A 388 -24.53 -7.00 -4.75
CA GLY A 388 -25.65 -7.87 -4.38
C GLY A 388 -26.19 -8.75 -5.51
N GLY A 389 -25.71 -8.59 -6.75
CA GLY A 389 -26.04 -9.45 -7.89
C GLY A 389 -24.90 -10.39 -8.30
N PHE A 390 -24.97 -10.92 -9.53
CA PHE A 390 -23.88 -11.74 -10.08
C PHE A 390 -22.62 -10.89 -10.32
N ALA A 391 -21.46 -11.46 -9.98
CA ALA A 391 -20.18 -10.75 -10.09
C ALA A 391 -19.84 -10.36 -11.53
N THR A 392 -20.26 -11.15 -12.52
CA THR A 392 -20.07 -10.88 -13.97
C THR A 392 -20.89 -9.68 -14.47
N ASP A 393 -21.97 -9.32 -13.77
CA ASP A 393 -22.83 -8.18 -14.12
C ASP A 393 -22.40 -6.90 -13.41
N ALA A 394 -21.48 -6.98 -12.44
CA ALA A 394 -20.98 -5.84 -11.73
C ALA A 394 -20.15 -4.92 -12.65
N THR A 395 -20.26 -3.61 -12.41
CA THR A 395 -19.34 -2.65 -13.03
C THR A 395 -18.21 -2.34 -12.04
N LEU A 396 -16.97 -2.56 -12.50
CA LEU A 396 -15.74 -2.29 -11.76
C LEU A 396 -14.99 -1.15 -12.44
N ASN A 397 -14.29 -0.34 -11.66
CA ASN A 397 -13.53 0.81 -12.15
C ASN A 397 -12.08 0.73 -11.65
N PHE A 398 -11.24 0.20 -12.54
CA PHE A 398 -9.83 -0.05 -12.28
C PHE A 398 -9.59 -1.00 -11.07
N PRO A 399 -10.16 -2.22 -11.06
CA PRO A 399 -9.80 -3.24 -10.08
C PRO A 399 -8.28 -3.48 -10.09
N ASP A 400 -7.63 -3.32 -8.95
CA ASP A 400 -6.17 -3.22 -8.86
C ASP A 400 -5.53 -4.50 -8.33
N SER A 401 -5.85 -4.86 -7.09
CA SER A 401 -5.22 -5.96 -6.38
C SER A 401 -6.26 -6.96 -5.89
N LEU A 402 -5.81 -8.20 -5.72
CA LEU A 402 -6.62 -9.33 -5.28
C LEU A 402 -6.08 -9.92 -3.98
N ALA A 403 -6.97 -10.40 -3.12
CA ALA A 403 -6.65 -11.26 -1.98
C ALA A 403 -7.72 -12.35 -1.87
N ILE A 404 -7.40 -13.46 -1.21
CA ILE A 404 -8.39 -14.44 -0.77
C ILE A 404 -8.41 -14.38 0.75
N ASP A 405 -9.60 -14.24 1.32
CA ASP A 405 -9.73 -14.25 2.78
C ASP A 405 -9.86 -15.67 3.35
N THR A 406 -9.92 -15.76 4.67
CA THR A 406 -10.03 -17.05 5.39
C THR A 406 -11.32 -17.81 5.10
N ALA A 407 -12.33 -17.18 4.50
CA ALA A 407 -13.57 -17.81 4.06
C ALA A 407 -13.52 -18.24 2.58
N GLY A 408 -12.39 -18.04 1.89
CA GLY A 408 -12.22 -18.36 0.47
C GLY A 408 -12.85 -17.33 -0.48
N ARG A 409 -13.24 -16.14 0.00
CA ARG A 409 -13.81 -15.09 -0.84
C ARG A 409 -12.70 -14.35 -1.56
N ILE A 410 -12.91 -14.03 -2.84
CA ILE A 410 -11.98 -13.19 -3.60
C ILE A 410 -12.29 -11.73 -3.28
N LEU A 411 -11.34 -11.03 -2.69
CA LEU A 411 -11.39 -9.61 -2.43
C LEU A 411 -10.71 -8.85 -3.56
N VAL A 412 -11.27 -7.70 -3.94
CA VAL A 412 -10.79 -6.86 -5.03
C VAL A 412 -10.77 -5.41 -4.59
N THR A 413 -9.65 -4.72 -4.77
CA THR A 413 -9.60 -3.26 -4.58
C THR A 413 -10.09 -2.57 -5.85
N ASP A 414 -11.29 -2.01 -5.79
CA ASP A 414 -11.94 -1.28 -6.88
C ASP A 414 -11.50 0.19 -6.83
N ARG A 415 -10.27 0.42 -7.32
CA ARG A 415 -9.43 1.59 -6.99
C ARG A 415 -10.11 2.92 -7.19
N TYR A 416 -10.72 3.15 -8.35
CA TYR A 416 -11.35 4.44 -8.69
C TYR A 416 -12.76 4.59 -8.15
N ASN A 417 -13.40 3.49 -7.74
CA ASN A 417 -14.65 3.52 -7.01
C ASN A 417 -14.44 3.66 -5.49
N MET A 418 -13.18 3.68 -5.04
CA MET A 418 -12.82 3.86 -3.63
C MET A 418 -13.38 2.77 -2.72
N ARG A 419 -13.41 1.53 -3.21
CA ARG A 419 -14.01 0.38 -2.52
C ARG A 419 -13.08 -0.82 -2.47
N VAL A 420 -13.29 -1.66 -1.45
CA VAL A 420 -12.91 -3.07 -1.48
C VAL A 420 -14.20 -3.87 -1.67
N ARG A 421 -14.23 -4.75 -2.67
CA ARG A 421 -15.38 -5.61 -2.96
C ARG A 421 -15.02 -7.06 -2.73
N ALA A 422 -16.00 -7.89 -2.36
CA ALA A 422 -15.83 -9.33 -2.19
C ALA A 422 -16.72 -10.07 -3.20
N LEU A 423 -16.14 -11.02 -3.91
CA LEU A 423 -16.88 -12.00 -4.72
C LEU A 423 -17.24 -13.16 -3.79
N LEU A 424 -18.53 -13.37 -3.61
CA LEU A 424 -19.04 -14.49 -2.84
C LEU A 424 -19.07 -15.76 -3.71
N PRO A 425 -18.81 -16.95 -3.14
CA PRO A 425 -19.09 -18.20 -3.83
C PRO A 425 -20.54 -18.23 -4.31
N VAL A 426 -20.78 -18.85 -5.46
CA VAL A 426 -22.15 -19.09 -5.96
C VAL A 426 -22.82 -20.03 -4.96
N GLN A 427 -23.93 -19.59 -4.36
CA GLN A 427 -24.77 -20.41 -3.48
C GLN A 427 -25.60 -21.42 -4.25
#